data_AF-A0A137P4Q6-F1
#
_entry.id   AF-A0A137P4Q6-F1
#
_cell.length_a   1.000
_cell.length_b   1.000
_cell.length_c   1.000
_cell.angle_alpha   90.00
_cell.angle_beta   90.00
_cell.angle_gamma   90.00
#
_symmetry.space_group_name_H-M   'P 1'
#
loop_
_entity.id
_entity.type
_entity.pdbx_description
1 polymer ?
#
loop_
_entity_poly.entity_id
_entity_poly.type
_entity_poly.pdbx_seq_one_letter_code
_entity_poly.pdbx_strand_id
1 'polypeptide(L)'
;MSSNNHRRLLQLTNQLSINPCSDTVIDPKKSIQDERLNPSFPIQELTDYINGGAENSRLKKMVMEQLERDPLWKVDDYPNLSLQEIRVRVFKKVKSLVSYFMNEPIPMFKLRFEVINLVDPGFYTRVG
;
A
#
# COMPACT_ATOMS: atom_id res chain seq x y z
N MET A 1 -13.87 -43.10 -45.44
CA MET A 1 -12.85 -42.10 -45.02
C MET A 1 -13.24 -41.27 -43.78
N SER A 2 -14.38 -41.52 -43.12
CA SER A 2 -14.91 -40.66 -42.04
C SER A 2 -14.34 -40.94 -40.62
N SER A 3 -13.84 -42.17 -40.37
CA SER A 3 -13.45 -42.61 -39.01
C SER A 3 -12.16 -41.96 -38.48
N ASN A 4 -11.18 -41.68 -39.36
CA ASN A 4 -9.89 -41.12 -38.95
C ASN A 4 -10.00 -39.65 -38.52
N ASN A 5 -10.89 -38.87 -39.13
CA ASN A 5 -11.13 -37.48 -38.75
C ASN A 5 -11.79 -37.40 -37.37
N HIS A 6 -12.69 -38.35 -37.04
CA HIS A 6 -13.35 -38.39 -35.74
C HIS A 6 -12.37 -38.68 -34.60
N ARG A 7 -11.44 -39.62 -34.79
CA ARG A 7 -10.38 -39.89 -33.81
C ARG A 7 -9.43 -38.70 -33.63
N ARG A 8 -9.12 -37.99 -34.71
CA ARG A 8 -8.24 -36.82 -34.66
C ARG A 8 -8.90 -35.66 -33.93
N LEU A 9 -10.21 -35.45 -34.10
CA LEU A 9 -10.98 -34.47 -33.35
C LEU A 9 -11.06 -34.83 -31.85
N LEU A 10 -11.22 -36.11 -31.51
CA LEU A 10 -11.19 -36.57 -30.12
C LEU A 10 -9.80 -36.40 -29.47
N GLN A 11 -8.73 -36.64 -30.22
CA GLN A 11 -7.37 -36.38 -29.72
C GLN A 11 -7.10 -34.87 -29.54
N LEU A 12 -7.55 -34.03 -30.47
CA LEU A 12 -7.39 -32.58 -30.36
C LEU A 12 -8.20 -32.00 -29.20
N THR A 13 -9.43 -32.48 -28.98
CA THR A 13 -10.26 -32.04 -27.86
C THR A 13 -9.70 -32.46 -26.50
N ASN A 14 -9.10 -33.65 -26.38
CA ASN A 14 -8.38 -34.06 -25.17
C ASN A 14 -7.06 -33.30 -24.96
N GLN A 15 -6.39 -32.84 -26.02
CA GLN A 15 -5.20 -31.99 -25.89
C GLN A 15 -5.53 -30.53 -25.58
N LEU A 16 -6.73 -30.09 -25.98
CA LEU A 16 -7.29 -28.78 -25.67
C LEU A 16 -8.12 -28.78 -24.38
N SER A 17 -8.22 -29.91 -23.66
CA SER A 17 -8.64 -29.88 -22.26
C SER A 17 -7.50 -29.23 -21.50
N ILE A 18 -7.53 -27.89 -21.50
CA ILE A 18 -6.72 -27.03 -20.67
C ILE A 18 -6.76 -27.68 -19.29
N ASN A 19 -5.62 -28.15 -18.78
CA ASN A 19 -5.53 -28.49 -17.37
C ASN A 19 -6.13 -27.29 -16.64
N PRO A 20 -7.23 -27.43 -15.88
CA PRO A 20 -7.77 -26.29 -15.17
C PRO A 20 -6.65 -25.84 -14.24
N CYS A 21 -5.97 -24.77 -14.64
CA CYS A 21 -5.12 -23.98 -13.77
C CYS A 21 -6.06 -23.68 -12.61
N SER A 22 -5.82 -24.28 -11.45
CA SER A 22 -6.83 -24.47 -10.40
C SER A 22 -7.73 -23.24 -10.24
N ASP A 23 -8.89 -23.26 -10.90
CA ASP A 23 -9.86 -22.16 -10.95
C ASP A 23 -10.68 -22.10 -9.64
N THR A 24 -10.09 -22.50 -8.53
CA THR A 24 -10.65 -22.19 -7.22
C THR A 24 -10.40 -20.71 -7.00
N VAL A 25 -11.43 -19.89 -7.18
CA VAL A 25 -11.43 -18.50 -6.71
C VAL A 25 -11.22 -18.56 -5.19
N ILE A 26 -9.96 -18.43 -4.76
CA ILE A 26 -9.60 -18.40 -3.34
C ILE A 26 -10.17 -17.11 -2.77
N ASP A 27 -10.89 -17.19 -1.65
CA ASP A 27 -11.28 -15.99 -0.90
C ASP A 27 -10.00 -15.27 -0.45
N PRO A 28 -9.69 -14.07 -0.99
CA PRO A 28 -8.45 -13.38 -0.71
C PRO A 28 -8.29 -13.06 0.78
N LYS A 29 -9.39 -12.84 1.49
CA LYS A 29 -9.37 -12.54 2.93
C LYS A 29 -8.89 -13.74 3.73
N LYS A 30 -9.35 -14.94 3.34
CA LYS A 30 -8.96 -16.19 3.98
C LYS A 30 -7.49 -16.52 3.71
N SER A 31 -7.04 -16.40 2.46
CA SER A 31 -5.62 -16.61 2.10
C SER A 31 -4.67 -15.73 2.92
N ILE A 32 -4.96 -14.42 3.00
CA ILE A 32 -4.12 -13.47 3.74
C ILE A 32 -4.13 -13.77 5.24
N GLN A 33 -5.26 -14.23 5.80
CA GLN A 33 -5.32 -14.62 7.21
C GLN A 33 -4.46 -15.85 7.48
N ASP A 34 -4.57 -16.88 6.65
CA ASP A 34 -3.78 -18.12 6.76
C ASP A 34 -2.27 -17.82 6.66
N GLU A 35 -1.87 -16.90 5.77
CA GLU A 35 -0.50 -16.41 5.64
C GLU A 35 -0.01 -15.65 6.88
N ARG A 36 -0.87 -14.84 7.52
CA ARG A 36 -0.51 -14.05 8.71
C ARG A 36 -0.38 -14.87 9.99
N LEU A 37 -0.98 -16.07 10.04
CA LEU A 37 -0.93 -16.95 11.21
C LEU A 37 0.42 -17.64 11.39
N ASN A 38 1.21 -17.79 10.32
CA ASN A 38 2.44 -18.58 10.34
C ASN A 38 3.70 -17.76 9.95
N PRO A 39 4.03 -16.66 10.64
CA PRO A 39 5.30 -15.98 10.39
C PRO A 39 6.47 -16.76 11.00
N SER A 40 7.56 -16.94 10.24
CA SER A 40 8.78 -17.62 10.72
C SER A 40 9.61 -16.79 11.72
N PHE A 41 9.25 -15.53 11.94
CA PHE A 41 9.99 -14.58 12.77
C PHE A 41 9.03 -13.56 13.43
N PRO A 42 9.43 -12.95 14.56
CA PRO A 42 8.67 -11.87 15.18
C PRO A 42 8.67 -10.60 14.31
N ILE A 43 7.49 -10.20 13.84
CA ILE A 43 7.30 -9.06 12.93
C ILE A 43 7.77 -7.74 13.55
N GLN A 44 7.55 -7.57 14.86
CA GLN A 44 7.92 -6.35 15.57
C GLN A 44 9.44 -6.14 15.61
N GLU A 45 10.21 -7.21 15.85
CA GLU A 45 11.68 -7.13 15.85
C GLU A 45 12.23 -6.79 14.48
N LEU A 46 11.67 -7.39 13.41
CA LEU A 46 12.04 -7.03 12.04
C LEU A 46 11.70 -5.56 11.74
N THR A 47 10.54 -5.09 12.21
CA THR A 47 10.13 -3.68 12.03
C THR A 47 11.11 -2.73 12.71
N ASP A 48 11.52 -3.04 13.94
CA ASP A 48 12.48 -2.24 14.69
C ASP A 48 13.87 -2.27 14.06
N TYR A 49 14.28 -3.42 13.52
CA TYR A 49 15.51 -3.53 12.75
C TYR A 49 15.49 -2.65 11.49
N ILE A 50 14.42 -2.72 10.69
CA ILE A 50 14.28 -1.92 9.45
C ILE A 50 14.30 -0.42 9.74
N ASN A 51 13.65 0.01 10.83
CA ASN A 51 13.58 1.43 11.20
C ASN A 51 14.81 1.94 11.95
N GLY A 52 15.81 1.09 12.19
CA GLY A 52 17.04 1.47 12.92
C GLY A 52 16.83 1.68 14.41
N GLY A 53 15.83 1.01 15.01
CA GLY A 53 15.56 1.00 16.45
C GLY A 53 14.08 1.11 16.79
N ALA A 54 13.73 0.61 17.98
CA ALA A 54 12.34 0.61 18.48
C ALA A 54 11.75 2.02 18.64
N GLU A 55 12.57 3.01 18.99
CA GLU A 55 12.10 4.39 19.14
C GLU A 55 11.68 5.00 17.79
N ASN A 56 12.45 4.76 16.71
CA ASN A 56 12.09 5.22 15.38
C ASN A 56 10.79 4.55 14.89
N SER A 57 10.65 3.23 15.13
CA SER A 57 9.39 2.53 14.85
C SER A 57 8.21 3.14 15.60
N ARG A 58 8.38 3.45 16.90
CA ARG A 58 7.33 4.06 17.72
C ARG A 58 6.93 5.43 17.20
N LEU A 59 7.90 6.27 16.85
CA LEU A 59 7.66 7.59 16.29
C LEU A 59 7.00 7.51 14.91
N LYS A 60 7.42 6.60 14.03
CA LYS A 60 6.81 6.41 12.70
C LYS A 60 5.36 5.96 12.83
N LYS A 61 5.08 4.99 13.70
CA LYS A 61 3.71 4.53 14.01
C LYS A 61 2.85 5.67 14.54
N MET A 62 3.37 6.48 15.45
CA MET A 62 2.65 7.65 15.97
C MET A 62 2.30 8.65 14.84
N VAL A 63 3.23 8.94 13.93
CA VAL A 63 2.96 9.82 12.79
C VAL A 63 1.93 9.19 11.84
N MET A 64 2.06 7.90 11.52
CA MET A 64 1.10 7.17 10.68
C MET A 64 -0.31 7.27 11.26
N GLU A 65 -0.49 7.01 12.56
CA GLU A 65 -1.78 7.12 13.24
C GLU A 65 -2.34 8.56 13.20
N GLN A 66 -1.49 9.58 13.33
CA GLN A 66 -1.92 10.98 13.22
C GLN A 66 -2.45 11.29 11.82
N LEU A 67 -1.77 10.84 10.77
CA LEU A 67 -2.18 11.06 9.38
C LEU A 67 -3.44 10.26 9.04
N GLU A 68 -3.56 9.01 9.48
CA GLU A 68 -4.75 8.18 9.26
C GLU A 68 -6.03 8.78 9.86
N ARG A 69 -5.90 9.45 11.01
CA ARG A 69 -7.03 10.09 11.71
C ARG A 69 -7.41 11.44 11.11
N ASP A 70 -6.50 12.15 10.47
CA ASP A 70 -6.79 13.46 9.88
C ASP A 70 -7.49 13.29 8.51
N PRO A 71 -8.75 13.73 8.37
CA PRO A 71 -9.50 13.58 7.12
C PRO A 71 -8.85 14.30 5.94
N LEU A 72 -8.01 15.31 6.18
CA LEU A 72 -7.31 16.03 5.12
C LEU A 72 -6.24 15.17 4.43
N TRP A 73 -5.75 14.14 5.11
CA TRP A 73 -4.73 13.21 4.62
C TRP A 73 -5.30 11.95 3.96
N LYS A 74 -6.64 11.84 3.87
CA LYS A 74 -7.27 10.80 3.05
C LYS A 74 -7.04 11.08 1.57
N VAL A 75 -6.61 10.05 0.84
CA VAL A 75 -6.20 10.13 -0.57
C VAL A 75 -7.06 9.26 -1.49
N ASP A 76 -8.16 8.72 -1.00
CA ASP A 76 -9.09 7.84 -1.72
C ASP A 76 -9.75 8.53 -2.92
N ASP A 77 -10.00 9.84 -2.83
CA ASP A 77 -10.63 10.64 -3.89
C ASP A 77 -9.64 11.30 -4.87
N TYR A 78 -8.32 11.16 -4.67
CA TYR A 78 -7.30 11.83 -5.48
C TYR A 78 -7.45 11.65 -7.00
N PRO A 79 -7.78 10.44 -7.52
CA PRO A 79 -7.95 10.23 -8.95
C PRO A 79 -9.10 11.07 -9.56
N ASN A 80 -10.04 11.53 -8.73
CA ASN A 80 -11.22 12.26 -9.19
C ASN A 80 -11.02 13.79 -9.18
N LEU A 81 -9.89 14.28 -8.66
CA LEU A 81 -9.66 15.71 -8.49
C LEU A 81 -9.00 16.31 -9.73
N SER A 82 -9.42 17.53 -10.06
CA SER A 82 -8.71 18.38 -10.99
C SER A 82 -7.38 18.86 -10.41
N LEU A 83 -6.48 19.29 -11.29
CA LEU A 83 -5.18 19.82 -10.89
C LEU A 83 -5.30 21.05 -9.96
N GLN A 84 -6.32 21.89 -10.14
CA GLN A 84 -6.57 23.06 -9.29
C GLN A 84 -6.99 22.65 -7.88
N GLU A 85 -7.87 21.66 -7.76
CA GLU A 85 -8.34 21.16 -6.46
C GLU A 85 -7.20 20.51 -5.68
N ILE A 86 -6.33 19.75 -6.37
CA ILE A 86 -5.12 19.17 -5.77
C ILE A 86 -4.25 20.28 -5.18
N ARG A 87 -4.02 21.39 -5.92
CA ARG A 87 -3.21 22.51 -5.42
C ARG A 87 -3.82 23.14 -4.17
N VAL A 88 -5.12 23.43 -4.19
CA VAL A 88 -5.83 24.01 -3.03
C VAL A 88 -5.74 23.09 -1.82
N ARG A 89 -5.90 21.77 -2.03
CA ARG A 89 -5.80 20.78 -0.96
C ARG A 89 -4.40 20.70 -0.36
N VAL A 90 -3.36 20.76 -1.18
CA VAL A 90 -1.98 20.79 -0.69
C VAL A 90 -1.75 22.00 0.21
N PHE A 91 -2.21 23.19 -0.16
CA PHE A 91 -2.07 24.36 0.71
C PHE A 91 -2.82 24.22 2.05
N LYS A 92 -3.96 23.53 2.06
CA LYS A 92 -4.64 23.17 3.31
C LYS A 92 -3.77 22.23 4.16
N LYS A 93 -3.11 21.24 3.54
CA LYS A 93 -2.18 20.30 4.22
C LYS A 93 -0.96 21.03 4.78
N VAL A 94 -0.42 22.01 4.03
CA VAL A 94 0.70 22.83 4.51
C VAL A 94 0.27 23.56 5.78
N LYS A 95 -0.90 24.21 5.75
CA LYS A 95 -1.43 24.93 6.92
C LYS A 95 -1.58 24.02 8.14
N SER A 96 -2.05 22.77 8.00
CA SER A 96 -2.17 21.87 9.14
C SER A 96 -0.80 21.46 9.70
N LEU A 97 0.22 21.35 8.85
CA LEU A 97 1.55 20.95 9.27
C LEU A 97 2.41 22.08 9.86
N VAL A 98 2.14 23.35 9.56
CA VAL A 98 2.93 24.51 10.04
C VAL A 98 3.21 24.44 11.55
N SER A 99 2.24 24.00 12.35
CA SER A 99 2.42 23.85 13.80
C SER A 99 3.51 22.85 14.18
N TYR A 100 3.66 21.75 13.43
CA TYR A 100 4.71 20.76 13.67
C TYR A 100 6.08 21.28 13.23
N PHE A 101 6.18 22.00 12.10
CA PHE A 101 7.45 22.60 11.66
C PHE A 101 8.07 23.52 12.70
N MET A 102 7.25 24.32 13.37
CA MET A 102 7.73 25.34 14.29
C MET A 102 8.12 24.78 15.67
N ASN A 103 7.58 23.61 16.04
CA ASN A 103 7.69 23.08 17.40
C ASN A 103 8.47 21.76 17.50
N GLU A 104 8.68 21.03 16.41
CA GLU A 104 9.36 19.73 16.44
C GLU A 104 10.88 19.83 16.22
N PRO A 105 11.69 18.99 16.89
CA PRO A 105 13.11 18.90 16.63
C PRO A 105 13.38 18.27 15.25
N ILE A 106 14.49 18.65 14.62
CA ILE A 106 14.87 18.22 13.25
C ILE A 106 14.79 16.70 13.03
N PRO A 107 15.27 15.81 13.94
CA PRO A 107 15.18 14.37 13.72
C PRO A 107 13.74 13.86 13.64
N MET A 108 12.85 14.38 14.51
CA MET A 108 11.43 14.02 14.50
C MET A 108 10.75 14.52 13.23
N PHE A 109 11.10 15.74 12.83
CA PHE A 109 10.61 16.36 11.62
C PHE A 109 10.99 15.55 10.36
N LYS A 110 12.24 15.09 10.24
CA LYS A 110 12.69 14.23 9.13
C LYS A 110 11.90 12.94 9.03
N LEU A 111 11.68 12.28 10.17
CA LEU A 111 10.92 11.04 10.25
C LEU A 111 9.45 11.27 9.86
N ARG A 112 8.84 12.37 10.32
CA ARG A 112 7.48 12.75 9.90
C ARG A 112 7.41 12.97 8.39
N PHE A 113 8.39 13.66 7.83
CA PHE A 113 8.47 13.91 6.39
C PHE A 113 8.65 12.64 5.56
N GLU A 114 9.40 11.66 6.05
CA GLU A 114 9.54 10.34 5.43
C GLU A 114 8.16 9.65 5.31
N VAL A 115 7.37 9.66 6.38
CA VAL A 115 6.02 9.07 6.37
C VAL A 115 5.07 9.85 5.46
N ILE A 116 5.12 11.19 5.48
CA ILE A 116 4.31 12.04 4.60
C ILE A 116 4.62 11.76 3.13
N ASN A 117 5.90 11.59 2.77
CA ASN A 117 6.32 11.30 1.40
C ASN A 117 5.76 9.95 0.90
N LEU A 118 5.62 8.96 1.78
CA LEU A 118 4.96 7.69 1.45
C LEU A 118 3.48 7.86 1.13
N VAL A 119 2.78 8.74 1.86
CA VAL A 119 1.33 8.95 1.71
C VAL A 119 0.99 9.89 0.54
N ASP A 120 1.72 10.99 0.40
CA ASP A 120 1.48 12.01 -0.64
C ASP A 120 2.80 12.63 -1.12
N PRO A 121 3.48 12.04 -2.11
CA PRO A 121 4.70 12.60 -2.68
C PRO A 121 4.47 13.94 -3.41
N GLY A 122 3.24 14.19 -3.87
CA GLY A 122 2.86 15.46 -4.51
C GLY A 122 2.75 16.64 -3.54
N PHE A 123 2.56 16.35 -2.25
CA PHE A 123 2.72 17.31 -1.17
C PHE A 123 4.20 17.59 -0.90
N TYR A 124 5.02 16.55 -0.73
CA TYR A 124 6.44 16.65 -0.39
C TYR A 124 7.20 17.60 -1.33
N THR A 125 7.05 17.36 -2.63
CA THR A 125 7.66 18.17 -3.70
C THR A 125 7.26 19.64 -3.73
N ARG A 126 6.10 20.00 -3.18
CA ARG A 126 5.61 21.38 -3.16
C ARG A 126 6.09 22.17 -1.94
N VAL A 127 6.46 21.48 -0.87
CA VAL A 127 7.01 22.12 0.32
C VAL A 127 8.53 22.31 0.19
N GLY A 128 9.21 21.35 -0.43
CA GLY A 128 10.68 21.36 -0.58
C GLY A 128 11.37 20.51 0.46
#